data_AF-A0A6V7QWY8-F1
#
_entry.id   AF-A0A6V7QWY8-F1
#
_cell.length_a   1.000
_cell.length_b   1.000
_cell.length_c   1.000
_cell.angle_alpha   90.00
_cell.angle_beta   90.00
_cell.angle_gamma   90.00
#
_symmetry.space_group_name_H-M   'P 1'
#
loop_
_entity.id
_entity.type
_entity.pdbx_description
1 polymer ?
#
loop_
_entity_poly.entity_id
_entity_poly.type
_entity_poly.pdbx_seq_one_letter_code
_entity_poly.pdbx_strand_id
1 'polypeptide(L)'
;MDYKPSEALYSLIIDKLAYARRFNEVEDLLKRAKNENCRLSDEFFYRLIKMYGNVANHPEKAIETLRNMPSFHCWPSVKTFNYVLNMLVCTRQYEIVHEIYMSASKLGITVDTCCFNILIKGLCQHNRLGAAFALLHELPKQGLEPNATTYSTLMHSLCKNGRLDEAFEVYKRMENEGIDLDTVTFNVLISGLCRQGRVDEGLNLLKEMKLKGCYPNSGTYEALLCGFLGKKQFVKAKDFMEFMPLQDFCVADKNSPIFVNGFVCKDPNLATPEDFFFPGLDMPGNTMNKVGSNVTLVSVAQLPGLNTLGISIARIDFAPNGLNPPHTHPRATEILTVLEGTLCVGFVTSNPDNKLFAKVLNTGDVFVFPEGLIHFQFNPAASSAVVLSGLSSQNPGVITIANAVFGSKPPISDEVLAKAFQLDKSTVDWLQAQFWVNN
;
A
#
# COMPACT_ATOMS: atom_id res chain seq x y z
N MET A 1 -15.52 41.40 -10.53
CA MET A 1 -14.59 40.28 -10.26
C MET A 1 -15.34 39.01 -10.59
N ASP A 2 -15.03 38.42 -11.75
CA ASP A 2 -15.68 37.20 -12.23
C ASP A 2 -15.09 36.00 -11.48
N TYR A 3 -15.61 35.76 -10.28
CA TYR A 3 -15.29 34.55 -9.52
C TYR A 3 -15.84 33.34 -10.30
N LYS A 4 -14.96 32.53 -10.88
CA LYS A 4 -15.30 31.20 -11.40
C LYS A 4 -15.12 30.19 -10.27
N PRO A 5 -16.19 29.57 -9.76
CA PRO A 5 -16.07 28.53 -8.74
C PRO A 5 -15.24 27.35 -9.26
N SER A 6 -14.36 26.85 -8.40
CA SER A 6 -13.49 25.70 -8.70
C SER A 6 -14.14 24.39 -8.26
N GLU A 7 -13.68 23.27 -8.83
CA GLU A 7 -14.07 21.92 -8.39
C GLU A 7 -13.92 21.74 -6.87
N ALA A 8 -12.91 22.36 -6.26
CA ALA A 8 -12.68 22.30 -4.81
C ALA A 8 -13.83 22.92 -4.01
N LEU A 9 -14.40 24.04 -4.48
CA LEU A 9 -15.56 24.65 -3.83
C LEU A 9 -16.79 23.75 -3.95
N TYR A 10 -17.07 23.23 -5.15
CA TYR A 10 -18.18 22.31 -5.38
C TYR A 10 -18.07 21.03 -4.54
N SER A 11 -16.86 20.45 -4.47
CA SER A 11 -16.58 19.28 -3.64
C SER A 11 -16.89 19.54 -2.17
N LEU A 12 -16.40 20.66 -1.62
CA LEU A 12 -16.61 21.01 -0.21
C LEU A 12 -18.10 21.20 0.12
N ILE A 13 -18.87 21.84 -0.77
CA ILE A 13 -20.30 22.09 -0.53
C ILE A 13 -21.08 20.77 -0.65
N ILE A 14 -20.79 19.96 -1.66
CA ILE A 14 -21.44 18.66 -1.85
C ILE A 14 -21.17 17.75 -0.66
N ASP A 15 -19.94 17.66 -0.17
CA ASP A 15 -19.61 16.84 1.01
C ASP A 15 -20.42 17.26 2.25
N LYS A 16 -20.63 18.57 2.46
CA LYS A 16 -21.47 19.08 3.56
C LYS A 16 -22.95 18.75 3.37
N LEU A 17 -23.48 18.95 2.17
CA LEU A 17 -24.89 18.66 1.86
C LEU A 17 -25.17 17.17 1.92
N ALA A 18 -24.23 16.35 1.46
CA ALA A 18 -24.25 14.91 1.53
C ALA A 18 -24.37 14.40 2.97
N TYR A 19 -23.51 14.93 3.85
CA TYR A 19 -23.55 14.60 5.27
C TYR A 19 -24.89 14.98 5.90
N ALA A 20 -25.46 16.12 5.46
CA ALA A 20 -26.79 16.56 5.85
C ALA A 20 -27.95 15.84 5.13
N ARG A 21 -27.67 14.87 4.22
CA ARG A 21 -28.64 14.14 3.39
C ARG A 21 -29.54 15.04 2.52
N ARG A 22 -29.05 16.22 2.13
CA ARG A 22 -29.77 17.23 1.30
C ARG A 22 -29.54 16.98 -0.19
N PHE A 23 -29.96 15.82 -0.70
CA PHE A 23 -29.61 15.39 -2.06
C PHE A 23 -30.22 16.23 -3.19
N ASN A 24 -31.37 16.86 -2.97
CA ASN A 24 -31.97 17.74 -3.98
C ASN A 24 -31.08 18.96 -4.27
N GLU A 25 -30.42 19.48 -3.23
CA GLU A 25 -29.48 20.61 -3.38
C GLU A 25 -28.17 20.20 -4.03
N VAL A 26 -27.74 18.94 -3.84
CA VAL A 26 -26.60 18.39 -4.59
C VAL A 26 -26.90 18.40 -6.09
N GLU A 27 -28.10 17.99 -6.50
CA GLU A 27 -28.52 18.03 -7.91
C GLU A 27 -28.59 19.46 -8.45
N ASP A 28 -29.12 20.40 -7.69
CA ASP A 28 -29.18 21.80 -8.10
C ASP A 28 -27.77 22.41 -8.24
N LEU A 29 -26.83 22.01 -7.38
CA LEU A 29 -25.42 22.38 -7.53
C LEU A 29 -24.77 21.77 -8.77
N LEU A 30 -25.08 20.52 -9.11
CA LEU A 30 -24.56 19.89 -10.34
C LEU A 30 -25.10 20.59 -11.60
N LYS A 31 -26.38 20.95 -11.61
CA LYS A 31 -26.96 21.77 -12.70
C LYS A 31 -26.27 23.13 -12.79
N ARG A 32 -26.01 23.77 -11.65
CA ARG A 32 -25.29 25.04 -11.59
C ARG A 32 -23.85 24.90 -12.11
N ALA A 33 -23.12 23.89 -11.66
CA ALA A 33 -21.77 23.60 -12.12
C ALA A 33 -21.72 23.40 -13.64
N LYS A 34 -22.73 22.71 -14.20
CA LYS A 34 -22.90 22.55 -15.64
C LYS A 34 -23.14 23.87 -16.36
N ASN A 35 -24.07 24.70 -15.87
CA ASN A 35 -24.38 26.01 -16.46
C ASN A 35 -23.19 26.97 -16.42
N GLU A 36 -22.37 26.87 -15.39
CA GLU A 36 -21.15 27.67 -15.24
C GLU A 36 -19.96 27.09 -16.03
N ASN A 37 -20.15 25.99 -16.79
CA ASN A 37 -19.10 25.25 -17.49
C ASN A 37 -17.91 24.90 -16.59
N CYS A 38 -18.19 24.55 -15.34
CA CYS A 38 -17.17 24.09 -14.40
C CYS A 38 -16.62 22.74 -14.88
N ARG A 39 -15.29 22.64 -15.02
CA ARG A 39 -14.63 21.38 -15.32
C ARG A 39 -14.62 20.52 -14.06
N LEU A 40 -15.24 19.34 -14.13
CA LEU A 40 -15.32 18.39 -13.02
C LEU A 40 -14.54 17.12 -13.38
N SER A 41 -13.65 16.68 -12.48
CA SER A 41 -12.83 15.48 -12.67
C SER A 41 -13.61 14.17 -12.46
N ASP A 42 -13.05 13.05 -12.94
CA ASP A 42 -13.56 11.71 -12.61
C ASP A 42 -13.55 11.45 -11.10
N GLU A 43 -12.53 11.95 -10.38
CA GLU A 43 -12.42 11.78 -8.92
C GLU A 43 -13.54 12.51 -8.17
N PHE A 44 -13.99 13.66 -8.67
CA PHE A 44 -15.18 14.34 -8.16
C PHE A 44 -16.43 13.45 -8.31
N PHE A 45 -16.67 12.91 -9.50
CA PHE A 45 -17.83 12.03 -9.74
C PHE A 45 -17.72 10.71 -8.99
N TYR A 46 -16.52 10.14 -8.86
CA TYR A 46 -16.26 8.97 -8.05
C TYR A 46 -16.71 9.16 -6.59
N ARG A 47 -16.37 10.30 -5.99
CA ARG A 47 -16.80 10.64 -4.62
C ARG A 47 -18.31 10.82 -4.52
N LEU A 48 -18.91 11.51 -5.48
CA LEU A 48 -20.35 11.70 -5.55
C LEU A 48 -21.11 10.38 -5.70
N ILE A 49 -20.65 9.49 -6.58
CA ILE A 49 -21.19 8.14 -6.77
C ILE A 49 -21.05 7.33 -5.48
N LYS A 50 -19.88 7.36 -4.85
CA LYS A 50 -19.61 6.67 -3.58
C LYS A 50 -20.52 7.16 -2.46
N MET A 51 -20.77 8.45 -2.42
CA MET A 51 -21.72 9.07 -1.50
C MET A 51 -23.15 8.56 -1.75
N TYR A 52 -23.63 8.58 -2.99
CA TYR A 52 -24.97 8.06 -3.32
C TYR A 52 -25.12 6.58 -2.99
N GLY A 53 -24.11 5.76 -3.29
CA GLY A 53 -24.12 4.32 -3.02
C GLY A 53 -24.08 4.00 -1.52
N ASN A 54 -23.13 4.56 -0.76
CA ASN A 54 -22.87 4.13 0.61
C ASN A 54 -23.63 4.93 1.67
N VAL A 55 -23.71 6.26 1.53
CA VAL A 55 -24.25 7.15 2.59
C VAL A 55 -25.75 7.29 2.45
N ALA A 56 -26.22 7.37 1.21
CA ALA A 56 -27.61 7.62 0.88
C ALA A 56 -28.42 6.34 0.61
N ASN A 57 -27.75 5.22 0.35
CA ASN A 57 -28.36 3.98 -0.14
C ASN A 57 -29.27 4.22 -1.35
N HIS A 58 -28.81 5.08 -2.29
CA HIS A 58 -29.49 5.44 -3.52
C HIS A 58 -28.69 4.95 -4.75
N PRO A 59 -28.73 3.64 -5.04
CA PRO A 59 -28.01 3.03 -6.16
C PRO A 59 -28.42 3.61 -7.52
N GLU A 60 -29.70 3.94 -7.68
CA GLU A 60 -30.25 4.57 -8.89
C GLU A 60 -29.54 5.89 -9.22
N LYS A 61 -29.30 6.72 -8.20
CA LYS A 61 -28.59 8.00 -8.37
C LYS A 61 -27.12 7.81 -8.71
N ALA A 62 -26.48 6.80 -8.13
CA ALA A 62 -25.10 6.44 -8.48
C ALA A 62 -24.99 6.00 -9.95
N ILE A 63 -25.95 5.20 -10.43
CA ILE A 63 -26.05 4.78 -11.83
C ILE A 63 -26.31 5.98 -12.75
N GLU A 64 -27.28 6.82 -12.41
CA GLU A 64 -27.63 8.02 -13.18
C GLU A 64 -26.42 8.96 -13.28
N THR A 65 -25.73 9.19 -12.17
CA THR A 65 -24.52 10.01 -12.13
C THR A 65 -23.47 9.47 -13.09
N LEU A 66 -23.16 8.17 -13.05
CA LEU A 66 -22.22 7.51 -13.95
C LEU A 66 -22.61 7.72 -15.42
N ARG A 67 -23.89 7.51 -15.76
CA ARG A 67 -24.42 7.67 -17.13
C ARG A 67 -24.39 9.11 -17.61
N ASN A 68 -24.53 10.08 -16.69
CA ASN A 68 -24.57 11.50 -17.00
C ASN A 68 -23.19 12.16 -17.07
N MET A 69 -22.11 11.50 -16.64
CA MET A 69 -20.74 12.04 -16.70
C MET A 69 -20.36 12.61 -18.08
N PRO A 70 -20.65 11.93 -19.23
CA PRO A 70 -20.32 12.46 -20.55
C PRO A 70 -20.97 13.82 -20.86
N SER A 71 -22.13 14.11 -20.22
CA SER A 71 -22.82 15.39 -20.36
C SER A 71 -22.10 16.56 -19.67
N PHE A 72 -21.10 16.26 -18.84
CA PHE A 72 -20.17 17.21 -18.21
C PHE A 72 -18.80 17.23 -18.92
N HIS A 73 -18.70 16.64 -20.12
CA HIS A 73 -17.43 16.47 -20.85
C HIS A 73 -16.36 15.72 -20.03
N CYS A 74 -16.80 14.84 -19.13
CA CYS A 74 -15.98 14.00 -18.28
C CYS A 74 -16.36 12.54 -18.54
N TRP A 75 -15.37 11.67 -18.73
CA TRP A 75 -15.61 10.24 -18.94
C TRP A 75 -15.21 9.46 -17.70
N PRO A 76 -16.00 8.45 -17.28
CA PRO A 76 -15.66 7.65 -16.12
C PRO A 76 -14.35 6.91 -16.32
N SER A 77 -13.58 6.76 -15.24
CA SER A 77 -12.49 5.79 -15.20
C SER A 77 -13.02 4.37 -14.95
N VAL A 78 -12.18 3.37 -15.25
CA VAL A 78 -12.47 1.97 -14.90
C VAL A 78 -12.68 1.80 -13.39
N LYS A 79 -11.99 2.58 -12.55
CA LYS A 79 -12.17 2.62 -11.09
C LYS A 79 -13.58 3.07 -10.71
N THR A 80 -14.06 4.15 -11.31
CA THR A 80 -15.42 4.68 -11.08
C THR A 80 -16.49 3.70 -11.54
N PHE A 81 -16.30 3.12 -12.72
CA PHE A 81 -17.18 2.10 -13.27
C PHE A 81 -17.26 0.83 -12.38
N ASN A 82 -16.10 0.29 -11.99
CA ASN A 82 -16.00 -0.89 -11.12
C ASN A 82 -16.62 -0.65 -9.75
N TYR A 83 -16.57 0.58 -9.23
CA TYR A 83 -17.23 0.91 -7.97
C TYR A 83 -18.76 0.77 -8.08
N VAL A 84 -19.37 1.30 -9.15
CA VAL A 84 -20.82 1.15 -9.39
C VAL A 84 -21.19 -0.32 -9.54
N LEU A 85 -20.45 -1.09 -10.34
CA LEU A 85 -20.68 -2.53 -10.49
C LEU A 85 -20.61 -3.28 -9.15
N ASN A 86 -19.57 -3.04 -8.35
CA ASN A 86 -19.42 -3.70 -7.05
C ASN A 86 -20.51 -3.28 -6.06
N MET A 87 -20.93 -2.02 -6.08
CA MET A 87 -22.05 -1.52 -5.27
C MET A 87 -23.35 -2.25 -5.63
N LEU A 88 -23.65 -2.43 -6.92
CA LEU A 88 -24.83 -3.17 -7.37
C LEU A 88 -24.78 -4.65 -6.98
N VAL A 89 -23.62 -5.28 -7.13
CA VAL A 89 -23.41 -6.67 -6.66
C VAL A 89 -23.62 -6.79 -5.15
N CYS A 90 -23.09 -5.85 -4.35
CA CYS A 90 -23.22 -5.89 -2.90
C CYS A 90 -24.66 -5.58 -2.41
N THR A 91 -25.40 -4.75 -3.14
CA THR A 91 -26.82 -4.44 -2.88
C THR A 91 -27.79 -5.43 -3.54
N ARG A 92 -27.26 -6.47 -4.20
CA ARG A 92 -28.03 -7.55 -4.84
C ARG A 92 -28.93 -7.10 -6.00
N GLN A 93 -28.56 -6.04 -6.71
CA GLN A 93 -29.28 -5.51 -7.88
C GLN A 93 -28.76 -6.09 -9.18
N TYR A 94 -28.89 -7.40 -9.31
CA TYR A 94 -28.15 -8.15 -10.31
C TYR A 94 -28.73 -8.06 -11.73
N GLU A 95 -30.02 -7.74 -11.85
CA GLU A 95 -30.64 -7.44 -13.13
C GLU A 95 -29.96 -6.23 -13.80
N ILE A 96 -29.63 -5.22 -13.00
CA ILE A 96 -28.99 -3.97 -13.47
C ILE A 96 -27.49 -4.18 -13.73
N VAL A 97 -26.83 -5.10 -13.01
CA VAL A 97 -25.38 -5.38 -13.20
C VAL A 97 -25.06 -5.69 -14.66
N HIS A 98 -25.87 -6.52 -15.33
CA HIS A 98 -25.65 -6.86 -16.74
C HIS A 98 -25.83 -5.64 -17.65
N GLU A 99 -26.85 -4.82 -17.40
CA GLU A 99 -27.08 -3.59 -18.17
C GLU A 99 -25.90 -2.60 -18.04
N ILE A 100 -25.39 -2.39 -16.82
CA ILE A 100 -24.25 -1.52 -16.57
C ILE A 100 -22.99 -2.07 -17.21
N TYR A 101 -22.73 -3.38 -17.10
CA TYR A 101 -21.61 -4.02 -17.80
C TYR A 101 -21.68 -3.78 -19.31
N MET A 102 -22.84 -3.99 -19.94
CA MET A 102 -23.02 -3.76 -21.38
C MET A 102 -22.89 -2.29 -21.79
N SER A 103 -22.99 -1.35 -20.84
CA SER A 103 -22.78 0.08 -21.09
C SER A 103 -21.29 0.49 -21.11
N ALA A 104 -20.36 -0.38 -20.71
CA ALA A 104 -18.94 -0.08 -20.60
C ALA A 104 -18.35 0.54 -21.89
N SER A 105 -18.57 -0.11 -23.04
CA SER A 105 -18.05 0.36 -24.34
C SER A 105 -18.62 1.72 -24.75
N LYS A 106 -19.90 1.97 -24.47
CA LYS A 106 -20.55 3.27 -24.72
C LYS A 106 -19.99 4.38 -23.83
N LEU A 107 -19.49 4.04 -22.66
CA LEU A 107 -18.82 4.93 -21.72
C LEU A 107 -17.30 5.01 -21.95
N GLY A 108 -16.78 4.41 -23.03
CA GLY A 108 -15.33 4.40 -23.31
C GLY A 108 -14.51 3.59 -22.30
N ILE A 109 -15.14 2.68 -21.55
CA ILE A 109 -14.49 1.85 -20.55
C ILE A 109 -13.93 0.58 -21.20
N THR A 110 -12.62 0.39 -21.05
CA THR A 110 -11.98 -0.91 -21.24
C THR A 110 -12.08 -1.70 -19.94
N VAL A 111 -12.76 -2.84 -19.97
CA VAL A 111 -12.94 -3.70 -18.79
C VAL A 111 -11.61 -4.34 -18.37
N ASP A 112 -11.43 -4.53 -17.07
CA ASP A 112 -10.22 -5.11 -16.47
C ASP A 112 -10.53 -6.38 -15.65
N THR A 113 -9.48 -7.03 -15.13
CA THR A 113 -9.64 -8.21 -14.26
C THR A 113 -10.50 -7.90 -13.03
N CYS A 114 -10.46 -6.66 -12.50
CA CYS A 114 -11.28 -6.26 -11.36
C CYS A 114 -12.78 -6.30 -11.70
N CYS A 115 -13.19 -5.83 -12.88
CA CYS A 115 -14.56 -5.93 -13.39
C CYS A 115 -15.05 -7.39 -13.40
N PHE A 116 -14.26 -8.31 -13.96
CA PHE A 116 -14.61 -9.72 -13.98
C PHE A 116 -14.69 -10.34 -12.58
N ASN A 117 -13.77 -10.00 -11.67
CA ASN A 117 -13.82 -10.45 -10.28
C ASN A 117 -15.11 -10.01 -9.58
N ILE A 118 -15.59 -8.79 -9.85
CA ILE A 118 -16.87 -8.28 -9.33
C ILE A 118 -18.04 -9.09 -9.89
N LEU A 119 -18.07 -9.38 -11.19
CA LEU A 119 -19.13 -10.16 -11.82
C LEU A 119 -19.14 -11.62 -11.31
N ILE A 120 -17.96 -12.25 -11.22
CA ILE A 120 -17.78 -13.59 -10.65
C ILE A 120 -18.30 -13.63 -9.22
N LYS A 121 -17.93 -12.66 -8.38
CA LYS A 121 -18.46 -12.51 -7.02
C LYS A 121 -19.99 -12.43 -7.00
N GLY A 122 -20.58 -11.63 -7.89
CA GLY A 122 -22.04 -11.50 -8.00
C GLY A 122 -22.73 -12.80 -8.40
N LEU A 123 -22.19 -13.53 -9.38
CA LEU A 123 -22.71 -14.83 -9.80
C LEU A 123 -22.61 -15.88 -8.69
N CYS A 124 -21.47 -15.93 -7.99
CA CYS A 124 -21.26 -16.78 -6.82
C CYS A 124 -22.29 -16.50 -5.71
N GLN A 125 -22.58 -15.22 -5.43
CA GLN A 125 -23.57 -14.84 -4.41
C GLN A 125 -25.00 -15.32 -4.70
N HIS A 126 -25.34 -15.60 -5.96
CA HIS A 126 -26.62 -16.22 -6.34
C HIS A 126 -26.52 -17.70 -6.69
N ASN A 127 -25.43 -18.35 -6.27
CA ASN A 127 -25.24 -19.77 -6.52
C ASN A 127 -25.23 -20.13 -8.03
N ARG A 128 -24.89 -19.18 -8.91
CA ARG A 128 -24.72 -19.41 -10.36
C ARG A 128 -23.27 -19.78 -10.68
N LEU A 129 -22.77 -20.82 -10.01
CA LEU A 129 -21.36 -21.24 -10.12
C LEU A 129 -20.95 -21.59 -11.55
N GLY A 130 -21.81 -22.24 -12.35
CA GLY A 130 -21.51 -22.55 -13.75
C GLY A 130 -21.22 -21.29 -14.59
N ALA A 131 -21.99 -20.22 -14.38
CA ALA A 131 -21.75 -18.95 -15.06
C ALA A 131 -20.49 -18.24 -14.53
N ALA A 132 -20.21 -18.36 -13.23
CA ALA A 132 -18.98 -17.82 -12.63
C ALA A 132 -17.72 -18.48 -13.22
N PHE A 133 -17.73 -19.80 -13.39
CA PHE A 133 -16.67 -20.53 -14.09
C PHE A 133 -16.58 -20.19 -15.57
N ALA A 134 -17.71 -19.97 -16.25
CA ALA A 134 -17.69 -19.50 -17.64
C ALA A 134 -16.96 -18.15 -17.77
N LEU A 135 -17.15 -17.22 -16.83
CA LEU A 135 -16.39 -15.96 -16.80
C LEU A 135 -14.90 -16.16 -16.51
N LEU A 136 -14.51 -17.12 -15.66
CA LEU A 136 -13.10 -17.49 -15.46
C LEU A 136 -12.45 -17.95 -16.78
N HIS A 137 -13.17 -18.71 -17.61
CA HIS A 137 -12.68 -19.16 -18.92
C HIS A 137 -12.71 -18.08 -20.00
N GLU A 138 -13.52 -17.03 -19.83
CA GLU A 138 -13.65 -15.94 -20.79
C GLU A 138 -12.57 -14.86 -20.58
N LEU A 139 -12.15 -14.62 -19.33
CA LEU A 139 -11.09 -13.67 -18.94
C LEU A 139 -9.86 -13.71 -19.89
N PRO A 140 -9.20 -14.87 -20.09
CA PRO A 140 -8.02 -14.95 -20.96
C PRO A 140 -8.31 -14.63 -22.42
N LYS A 141 -9.53 -14.91 -22.92
CA LYS A 141 -9.91 -14.60 -24.31
C LYS A 141 -10.06 -13.10 -24.56
N GLN A 142 -10.27 -12.32 -23.49
CA GLN A 142 -10.30 -10.87 -23.52
C GLN A 142 -8.90 -10.25 -23.31
N GLY A 143 -7.84 -11.06 -23.27
CA GLY A 143 -6.47 -10.61 -23.00
C GLY A 143 -6.24 -10.22 -21.53
N LEU A 144 -7.07 -10.73 -20.62
CA LEU A 144 -6.99 -10.46 -19.18
C LEU A 144 -6.55 -11.71 -18.43
N GLU A 145 -5.76 -11.53 -17.37
CA GLU A 145 -5.27 -12.64 -16.54
C GLU A 145 -6.09 -12.76 -15.25
N PRO A 146 -6.58 -13.97 -14.91
CA PRO A 146 -7.07 -14.27 -13.57
C PRO A 146 -5.99 -14.03 -12.52
N ASN A 147 -6.40 -13.64 -11.30
CA ASN A 147 -5.48 -13.43 -10.18
C ASN A 147 -5.96 -14.15 -8.91
N ALA A 148 -5.21 -14.02 -7.81
CA ALA A 148 -5.55 -14.62 -6.53
C ALA A 148 -6.96 -14.26 -6.04
N THR A 149 -7.45 -13.04 -6.34
CA THR A 149 -8.83 -12.63 -6.00
C THR A 149 -9.87 -13.39 -6.82
N THR A 150 -9.61 -13.66 -8.11
CA THR A 150 -10.50 -14.46 -8.98
C THR A 150 -10.71 -15.86 -8.39
N TYR A 151 -9.60 -16.53 -8.08
CA TYR A 151 -9.56 -17.89 -7.59
C TYR A 151 -10.13 -18.02 -6.17
N SER A 152 -9.71 -17.16 -5.24
CA SER A 152 -10.22 -17.16 -3.86
C SER A 152 -11.72 -16.88 -3.79
N THR A 153 -12.28 -16.06 -4.68
CA THR A 153 -13.73 -15.80 -4.77
C THR A 153 -14.52 -17.07 -5.15
N LEU A 154 -14.03 -17.83 -6.13
CA LEU A 154 -14.64 -19.09 -6.56
C LEU A 154 -14.53 -20.16 -5.46
N MET A 155 -13.33 -20.35 -4.90
CA MET A 155 -13.09 -21.26 -3.77
C MET A 155 -14.01 -20.95 -2.59
N HIS A 156 -14.15 -19.68 -2.23
CA HIS A 156 -15.01 -19.27 -1.11
C HIS A 156 -16.47 -19.64 -1.35
N SER A 157 -16.96 -19.44 -2.59
CA SER A 157 -18.33 -19.83 -2.94
C SER A 157 -18.54 -21.34 -2.91
N LEU A 158 -17.57 -22.13 -3.38
CA LEU A 158 -17.61 -23.59 -3.33
C LEU A 158 -17.62 -24.09 -1.89
N CYS A 159 -16.72 -23.59 -1.04
CA CYS A 159 -16.68 -23.88 0.39
C CYS A 159 -18.02 -23.57 1.08
N LYS A 160 -18.61 -22.39 0.79
CA LYS A 160 -19.91 -21.98 1.35
C LYS A 160 -21.05 -22.91 0.94
N ASN A 161 -20.98 -23.48 -0.25
CA ASN A 161 -21.98 -24.41 -0.78
C ASN A 161 -21.70 -25.87 -0.42
N GLY A 162 -20.74 -26.15 0.47
CA GLY A 162 -20.38 -27.50 0.89
C GLY A 162 -19.55 -28.29 -0.14
N ARG A 163 -19.15 -27.67 -1.26
CA ARG A 163 -18.42 -28.30 -2.37
C ARG A 163 -16.91 -28.17 -2.17
N LEU A 164 -16.41 -28.66 -1.04
CA LEU A 164 -15.02 -28.43 -0.62
C LEU A 164 -14.00 -29.12 -1.52
N ASP A 165 -14.30 -30.31 -2.03
CA ASP A 165 -13.38 -31.04 -2.90
C ASP A 165 -13.14 -30.29 -4.23
N GLU A 166 -14.20 -29.70 -4.80
CA GLU A 166 -14.08 -28.80 -5.96
C GLU A 166 -13.30 -27.52 -5.63
N ALA A 167 -13.40 -27.01 -4.40
CA ALA A 167 -12.59 -25.86 -3.99
C ALA A 167 -11.09 -26.21 -4.00
N PHE A 168 -10.72 -27.44 -3.61
CA PHE A 168 -9.34 -27.92 -3.72
C PHE A 168 -8.90 -28.19 -5.16
N GLU A 169 -9.81 -28.57 -6.07
CA GLU A 169 -9.50 -28.63 -7.51
C GLU A 169 -9.17 -27.24 -8.07
N VAL A 170 -9.94 -26.22 -7.65
CA VAL A 170 -9.69 -24.83 -8.02
C VAL A 170 -8.36 -24.32 -7.43
N TYR A 171 -8.03 -24.69 -6.19
CA TYR A 171 -6.72 -24.41 -5.58
C TYR A 171 -5.56 -25.01 -6.40
N LYS A 172 -5.63 -26.31 -6.73
CA LYS A 172 -4.61 -26.98 -7.56
C LYS A 172 -4.49 -26.34 -8.94
N ARG A 173 -5.60 -25.91 -9.53
CA ARG A 173 -5.59 -25.20 -10.81
C ARG A 173 -4.86 -23.87 -10.70
N MET A 174 -5.12 -23.08 -9.65
CA MET A 174 -4.41 -21.81 -9.39
C MET A 174 -2.90 -22.03 -9.31
N GLU A 175 -2.45 -23.08 -8.61
CA GLU A 175 -1.03 -23.44 -8.54
C GLU A 175 -0.44 -23.84 -9.90
N ASN A 176 -1.15 -24.67 -10.66
CA ASN A 176 -0.70 -25.13 -11.98
C ASN A 176 -0.62 -23.99 -13.01
N GLU A 177 -1.45 -22.96 -12.85
CA GLU A 177 -1.41 -21.75 -13.67
C GLU A 177 -0.34 -20.75 -13.19
N GLY A 178 0.42 -21.07 -12.13
CA GLY A 178 1.52 -20.24 -11.64
C GLY A 178 1.07 -18.96 -10.95
N ILE A 179 -0.16 -18.91 -10.44
CA ILE A 179 -0.69 -17.73 -9.75
C ILE A 179 -0.29 -17.81 -8.29
N ASP A 180 0.34 -16.74 -7.80
CA ASP A 180 0.82 -16.65 -6.42
C ASP A 180 -0.31 -16.85 -5.40
N LEU A 181 -0.07 -17.78 -4.47
CA LEU A 181 -0.92 -18.00 -3.31
C LEU A 181 -0.74 -16.86 -2.31
N ASP A 182 -1.83 -16.47 -1.65
CA ASP A 182 -1.82 -15.46 -0.60
C ASP A 182 -2.51 -15.95 0.68
N THR A 183 -2.43 -15.14 1.74
CA THR A 183 -3.08 -15.45 3.02
C THR A 183 -4.60 -15.64 2.88
N VAL A 184 -5.24 -14.93 1.95
CA VAL A 184 -6.70 -15.04 1.70
C VAL A 184 -7.05 -16.41 1.15
N THR A 185 -6.26 -16.92 0.20
CA THR A 185 -6.45 -18.23 -0.43
C THR A 185 -6.45 -19.36 0.60
N PHE A 186 -5.44 -19.39 1.48
CA PHE A 186 -5.38 -20.36 2.57
C PHE A 186 -6.54 -20.20 3.57
N ASN A 187 -6.86 -18.97 3.96
CA ASN A 187 -7.93 -18.70 4.91
C ASN A 187 -9.30 -19.20 4.41
N VAL A 188 -9.56 -19.07 3.10
CA VAL A 188 -10.79 -19.58 2.48
C VAL A 188 -10.92 -21.10 2.63
N LEU A 189 -9.85 -21.84 2.35
CA LEU A 189 -9.84 -23.30 2.44
C LEU A 189 -9.86 -23.78 3.90
N ILE A 190 -9.07 -23.16 4.78
CA ILE A 190 -9.04 -23.44 6.21
C ILE A 190 -10.43 -23.21 6.82
N SER A 191 -11.08 -22.09 6.50
CA SER A 191 -12.46 -21.81 6.94
C SER A 191 -13.45 -22.83 6.41
N GLY A 192 -13.33 -23.23 5.14
CA GLY A 192 -14.14 -24.28 4.52
C GLY A 192 -14.02 -25.62 5.24
N LEU A 193 -12.79 -26.09 5.48
CA LEU A 193 -12.49 -27.30 6.24
C LEU A 193 -13.08 -27.22 7.66
N CYS A 194 -12.86 -26.12 8.38
CA CYS A 194 -13.34 -25.96 9.74
C CYS A 194 -14.88 -25.98 9.83
N ARG A 195 -15.58 -25.34 8.87
CA ARG A 195 -17.06 -25.39 8.78
C ARG A 195 -17.61 -26.78 8.51
N GLN A 196 -16.84 -27.64 7.83
CA GLN A 196 -17.19 -29.05 7.62
C GLN A 196 -16.69 -29.96 8.74
N GLY A 197 -16.14 -29.40 9.83
CA GLY A 197 -15.57 -30.17 10.92
C GLY A 197 -14.24 -30.84 10.59
N ARG A 198 -13.61 -30.58 9.45
CA ARG A 198 -12.29 -31.13 9.04
C ARG A 198 -11.13 -30.32 9.62
N VAL A 199 -11.18 -30.01 10.92
CA VAL A 199 -10.24 -29.08 11.61
C VAL A 199 -8.79 -29.55 11.57
N ASP A 200 -8.54 -30.86 11.69
CA ASP A 200 -7.18 -31.42 11.65
C ASP A 200 -6.51 -31.20 10.27
N GLU A 201 -7.28 -31.22 9.18
CA GLU A 201 -6.80 -30.85 7.84
C GLU A 201 -6.58 -29.34 7.74
N GLY A 202 -7.39 -28.52 8.42
CA GLY A 202 -7.18 -27.08 8.51
C GLY A 202 -5.86 -26.74 9.18
N LEU A 203 -5.47 -27.48 10.22
CA LEU A 203 -4.14 -27.36 10.85
C LEU A 203 -3.01 -27.77 9.90
N ASN A 204 -3.23 -28.76 9.03
CA ASN A 204 -2.23 -29.14 8.03
C ASN A 204 -2.06 -28.03 6.98
N LEU A 205 -3.14 -27.42 6.51
CA LEU A 205 -3.06 -26.24 5.63
C LEU A 205 -2.39 -25.05 6.31
N LEU A 206 -2.59 -24.83 7.61
CA LEU A 206 -1.85 -23.81 8.36
C LEU A 206 -0.33 -24.03 8.31
N LYS A 207 0.12 -25.28 8.36
CA LYS A 207 1.55 -25.62 8.23
C LYS A 207 2.05 -25.40 6.80
N GLU A 208 1.28 -25.85 5.80
CA GLU A 208 1.59 -25.65 4.38
C GLU A 208 1.69 -24.16 4.03
N MET A 209 0.75 -23.35 4.50
CA MET A 209 0.73 -21.90 4.35
C MET A 209 2.07 -21.28 4.75
N LYS A 210 2.58 -21.64 5.93
CA LYS A 210 3.88 -21.16 6.46
C LYS A 210 5.05 -21.61 5.59
N LEU A 211 5.04 -22.85 5.09
CA LEU A 211 6.09 -23.38 4.23
C LEU A 211 6.13 -22.67 2.86
N LYS A 212 4.98 -22.19 2.37
CA LYS A 212 4.88 -21.42 1.12
C LYS A 212 5.08 -19.91 1.31
N GLY A 213 5.58 -19.47 2.46
CA GLY A 213 5.84 -18.05 2.73
C GLY A 213 4.57 -17.20 2.89
N CYS A 214 3.40 -17.83 3.03
CA CYS A 214 2.17 -17.15 3.42
C CYS A 214 2.06 -17.18 4.95
N TYR A 215 1.66 -16.07 5.56
CA TYR A 215 1.63 -15.97 7.03
C TYR A 215 0.21 -15.89 7.58
N PRO A 216 -0.11 -16.67 8.63
CA PRO A 216 -1.43 -16.64 9.25
C PRO A 216 -1.72 -15.28 9.88
N ASN A 217 -2.97 -14.85 9.78
CA ASN A 217 -3.48 -13.63 10.40
C ASN A 217 -4.62 -13.95 11.37
N SER A 218 -5.21 -12.93 11.99
CA SER A 218 -6.35 -13.08 12.91
C SER A 218 -7.47 -13.94 12.33
N GLY A 219 -7.81 -13.77 11.05
CA GLY A 219 -8.83 -14.57 10.37
C GLY A 219 -8.47 -16.05 10.21
N THR A 220 -7.18 -16.38 10.00
CA THR A 220 -6.70 -17.78 9.95
C THR A 220 -6.96 -18.49 11.27
N TYR A 221 -6.59 -17.81 12.35
CA TYR A 221 -6.68 -18.32 13.70
C TYR A 221 -8.13 -18.39 14.20
N GLU A 222 -8.93 -17.38 13.89
CA GLU A 222 -10.37 -17.35 14.18
C GLU A 222 -11.08 -18.54 13.53
N ALA A 223 -10.77 -18.84 12.26
CA ALA A 223 -11.37 -19.97 11.55
C ALA A 223 -11.08 -21.32 12.23
N LEU A 224 -9.84 -21.55 12.63
CA LEU A 224 -9.43 -22.78 13.34
C LEU A 224 -10.03 -22.86 14.74
N LEU A 225 -10.05 -21.75 15.48
CA LEU A 225 -10.68 -21.67 16.80
C LEU A 225 -12.18 -21.98 16.70
N CYS A 226 -12.89 -21.35 15.76
CA CYS A 226 -14.29 -21.66 15.46
C CYS A 226 -14.47 -23.14 15.10
N GLY A 227 -13.53 -23.73 14.35
CA GLY A 227 -13.51 -25.15 14.05
C GLY A 227 -13.45 -26.04 15.30
N PHE A 228 -12.50 -25.79 16.20
CA PHE A 228 -12.37 -26.54 17.45
C PHE A 228 -13.63 -26.41 18.32
N LEU A 229 -14.15 -25.18 18.45
CA LEU A 229 -15.37 -24.90 19.20
C LEU A 229 -16.59 -25.62 18.59
N GLY A 230 -16.73 -25.60 17.25
CA GLY A 230 -17.77 -26.31 16.52
C GLY A 230 -17.73 -27.83 16.72
N LYS A 231 -16.53 -28.41 16.84
CA LYS A 231 -16.33 -29.82 17.22
C LYS A 231 -16.39 -30.10 18.73
N LYS A 232 -16.66 -29.08 19.56
CA LYS A 232 -16.64 -29.16 21.03
C LYS A 232 -15.29 -29.64 21.60
N GLN A 233 -14.19 -29.41 20.88
CA GLN A 233 -12.83 -29.74 21.31
C GLN A 233 -12.24 -28.60 22.17
N PHE A 234 -12.87 -28.31 23.31
CA PHE A 234 -12.54 -27.13 24.13
C PHE A 234 -11.11 -27.12 24.68
N VAL A 235 -10.56 -28.29 25.04
CA VAL A 235 -9.17 -28.39 25.50
C VAL A 235 -8.21 -28.00 24.37
N LYS A 236 -8.38 -28.57 23.17
CA LYS A 236 -7.58 -28.18 22.00
C LYS A 236 -7.76 -26.71 21.65
N ALA A 237 -8.98 -26.17 21.76
CA ALA A 237 -9.24 -24.74 21.54
C ALA A 237 -8.43 -23.87 22.52
N LYS A 238 -8.43 -24.25 23.81
CA LYS A 238 -7.65 -23.57 24.85
C LYS A 238 -6.15 -23.66 24.59
N ASP A 239 -5.63 -24.86 24.34
CA ASP A 239 -4.21 -25.07 24.05
C ASP A 239 -3.78 -24.30 22.79
N PHE A 240 -4.65 -24.25 21.77
CA PHE A 240 -4.42 -23.49 20.55
C PHE A 240 -4.42 -21.98 20.79
N MET A 241 -5.26 -21.46 21.70
CA MET A 241 -5.22 -20.07 22.14
C MET A 241 -3.96 -19.75 22.96
N GLU A 242 -3.48 -20.67 23.78
CA GLU A 242 -2.21 -20.50 24.52
C GLU A 242 -1.00 -20.45 23.58
N PHE A 243 -1.06 -21.16 22.45
CA PHE A 243 -0.07 -21.07 21.36
C PHE A 243 -0.22 -19.79 20.50
N MET A 244 -1.29 -19.02 20.70
CA MET A 244 -1.51 -17.71 20.11
C MET A 244 -1.37 -16.61 21.16
N PRO A 245 -0.16 -16.30 21.65
CA PRO A 245 -0.03 -15.07 22.41
C PRO A 245 -0.49 -13.92 21.49
N LEU A 246 -1.53 -13.21 21.90
CA LEU A 246 -1.75 -11.83 21.52
C LEU A 246 -0.47 -11.12 21.97
N GLN A 247 0.46 -10.90 21.06
CA GLN A 247 1.72 -10.25 21.40
C GLN A 247 1.54 -8.75 21.31
N ASP A 248 1.71 -8.06 22.44
CA ASP A 248 1.71 -6.60 22.53
C ASP A 248 2.89 -5.97 21.76
N PHE A 249 3.95 -6.74 21.55
CA PHE A 249 5.18 -6.33 20.88
C PHE A 249 5.77 -7.46 20.03
N CYS A 250 6.63 -7.11 19.08
CA CYS A 250 7.44 -8.05 18.32
C CYS A 250 8.88 -7.58 18.31
N VAL A 251 9.76 -8.37 18.91
CA VAL A 251 11.22 -8.21 18.79
C VAL A 251 11.65 -8.96 17.53
N ALA A 252 12.32 -8.31 16.58
CA ALA A 252 12.75 -8.97 15.35
C ALA A 252 13.71 -10.13 15.62
N ASP A 253 13.37 -11.33 15.15
CA ASP A 253 14.27 -12.48 15.14
C ASP A 253 14.01 -13.31 13.88
N LYS A 254 14.95 -13.28 12.93
CA LYS A 254 14.80 -13.98 11.64
C LYS A 254 14.80 -15.50 11.76
N ASN A 255 15.27 -16.04 12.88
CA ASN A 255 15.37 -17.48 13.11
C ASN A 255 14.20 -18.03 13.92
N SER A 256 13.34 -17.15 14.43
CA SER A 256 12.21 -17.56 15.25
C SER A 256 11.09 -18.16 14.38
N PRO A 257 10.41 -19.22 14.86
CA PRO A 257 9.20 -19.74 14.21
C PRO A 257 7.93 -18.94 14.57
N ILE A 258 8.05 -17.92 15.43
CA ILE A 258 6.94 -17.14 15.98
C ILE A 258 6.68 -15.92 15.09
N PHE A 259 5.40 -15.60 14.89
CA PHE A 259 4.97 -14.50 14.05
C PHE A 259 3.97 -13.59 14.77
N VAL A 260 4.12 -12.29 14.58
CA VAL A 260 3.17 -11.27 15.06
C VAL A 260 2.89 -10.31 13.92
N ASN A 261 1.62 -10.15 13.56
CA ASN A 261 1.18 -9.23 12.50
C ASN A 261 1.98 -9.40 11.17
N GLY A 262 2.38 -10.63 10.84
CA GLY A 262 3.15 -10.93 9.63
C GLY A 262 4.67 -10.77 9.74
N PHE A 263 5.20 -10.38 10.89
CA PHE A 263 6.65 -10.29 11.15
C PHE A 263 7.16 -11.51 11.90
N VAL A 264 8.39 -11.94 11.61
CA VAL A 264 9.09 -12.98 12.38
C VAL A 264 9.59 -12.35 13.69
N CYS A 265 9.18 -12.91 14.82
CA CYS A 265 9.36 -12.32 16.15
C CYS A 265 9.97 -13.29 17.12
N LYS A 266 10.84 -12.83 18.02
CA LYS A 266 11.31 -13.57 19.19
C LYS A 266 10.11 -14.00 20.06
N ASP A 267 10.22 -15.12 20.76
CA ASP A 267 9.24 -15.49 21.79
C ASP A 267 9.16 -14.37 22.84
N PRO A 268 7.97 -13.84 23.16
CA PRO A 268 7.82 -12.76 24.13
C PRO A 268 8.33 -13.14 25.53
N ASN A 269 8.32 -14.41 25.90
CA ASN A 269 8.88 -14.87 27.18
C ASN A 269 10.42 -14.83 27.22
N LEU A 270 11.05 -14.79 26.05
CA LEU A 270 12.50 -14.66 25.89
C LEU A 270 12.93 -13.21 25.65
N ALA A 271 11.98 -12.29 25.48
CA ALA A 271 12.29 -10.89 25.29
C ALA A 271 12.87 -10.28 26.57
N THR A 272 13.89 -9.45 26.42
CA THR A 272 14.57 -8.76 27.53
C THR A 272 14.60 -7.26 27.28
N PRO A 273 14.82 -6.41 28.31
CA PRO A 273 14.94 -4.96 28.13
C PRO A 273 15.98 -4.54 27.09
N GLU A 274 17.03 -5.34 26.90
CA GLU A 274 18.09 -5.14 25.92
C GLU A 274 17.58 -5.18 24.47
N ASP A 275 16.49 -5.91 24.19
CA ASP A 275 15.86 -5.93 22.86
C ASP A 275 15.22 -4.57 22.50
N PHE A 276 14.98 -3.71 23.50
CA PHE A 276 14.34 -2.39 23.40
C PHE A 276 15.27 -1.23 23.78
N PHE A 277 16.57 -1.50 23.92
CA PHE A 277 17.54 -0.51 24.36
C PHE A 277 18.68 -0.33 23.35
N PHE A 278 19.00 0.92 23.02
CA PHE A 278 20.17 1.28 22.21
C PHE A 278 20.94 2.43 22.89
N PRO A 279 22.14 2.18 23.44
CA PRO A 279 22.97 3.22 24.04
C PRO A 279 23.82 3.96 23.00
N GLY A 280 24.27 5.18 23.34
CA GLY A 280 25.34 5.87 22.61
C GLY A 280 24.90 6.62 21.35
N LEU A 281 23.60 6.80 21.11
CA LEU A 281 23.13 7.64 20.00
C LEU A 281 23.53 9.13 20.18
N ASP A 282 23.90 9.53 21.39
CA ASP A 282 24.45 10.84 21.72
C ASP A 282 25.92 11.02 21.28
N MET A 283 26.61 9.95 20.90
CA MET A 283 28.01 10.03 20.47
C MET A 283 28.12 10.65 19.07
N PRO A 284 28.96 11.69 18.88
CA PRO A 284 29.16 12.31 17.57
C PRO A 284 29.78 11.35 16.55
N GLY A 285 29.21 11.30 15.35
CA GLY A 285 29.79 10.58 14.22
C GLY A 285 31.04 11.28 13.64
N ASN A 286 31.95 10.50 13.06
CA ASN A 286 33.12 11.05 12.36
C ASN A 286 32.73 11.76 11.05
N THR A 287 32.90 13.08 11.01
CA THR A 287 32.60 13.93 9.84
C THR A 287 33.82 14.23 8.97
N MET A 288 34.99 13.63 9.25
CA MET A 288 36.22 13.76 8.44
C MET A 288 36.15 12.89 7.18
N ASN A 289 35.18 13.20 6.30
CA ASN A 289 34.96 12.53 5.03
C ASN A 289 34.65 13.55 3.92
N LYS A 290 34.58 13.10 2.66
CA LYS A 290 34.43 13.99 1.49
C LYS A 290 33.18 14.87 1.53
N VAL A 291 32.11 14.43 2.21
CA VAL A 291 30.84 15.16 2.27
C VAL A 291 30.67 15.94 3.58
N GLY A 292 31.52 15.71 4.58
CA GLY A 292 31.48 16.48 5.83
C GLY A 292 30.29 16.16 6.74
N SER A 293 29.62 15.02 6.55
CA SER A 293 28.52 14.58 7.43
C SER A 293 28.59 13.09 7.72
N ASN A 294 27.98 12.65 8.82
CA ASN A 294 27.85 11.24 9.16
C ASN A 294 26.46 10.94 9.73
N VAL A 295 25.91 9.79 9.36
CA VAL A 295 24.57 9.34 9.75
C VAL A 295 24.70 8.09 10.63
N THR A 296 24.26 8.20 11.87
CA THR A 296 24.16 7.08 12.81
C THR A 296 22.71 6.62 12.86
N LEU A 297 22.37 5.61 12.06
CA LEU A 297 21.02 5.04 11.98
C LEU A 297 20.79 3.96 13.04
N VAL A 298 19.68 4.04 13.75
CA VAL A 298 19.13 3.02 14.64
C VAL A 298 17.87 2.46 14.00
N SER A 299 18.04 1.35 13.29
CA SER A 299 16.97 0.60 12.63
C SER A 299 16.64 -0.68 13.39
N VAL A 300 15.69 -1.46 12.88
CA VAL A 300 15.38 -2.80 13.40
C VAL A 300 16.60 -3.74 13.47
N ALA A 301 17.65 -3.48 12.69
CA ALA A 301 18.88 -4.28 12.74
C ALA A 301 19.71 -4.04 14.02
N GLN A 302 19.61 -2.84 14.61
CA GLN A 302 20.34 -2.47 15.84
C GLN A 302 19.44 -2.48 17.07
N LEU A 303 18.15 -2.19 16.90
CA LEU A 303 17.15 -2.13 17.95
C LEU A 303 15.95 -3.01 17.55
N PRO A 304 16.02 -4.34 17.76
CA PRO A 304 15.04 -5.29 17.25
C PRO A 304 13.61 -5.06 17.74
N GLY A 305 13.42 -4.42 18.91
CA GLY A 305 12.11 -4.01 19.43
C GLY A 305 11.35 -3.01 18.53
N LEU A 306 12.00 -2.37 17.55
CA LEU A 306 11.35 -1.50 16.57
C LEU A 306 10.45 -2.25 15.57
N ASN A 307 10.48 -3.58 15.52
CA ASN A 307 9.91 -4.38 14.43
C ASN A 307 8.42 -4.12 14.16
N THR A 308 7.65 -3.83 15.22
CA THR A 308 6.20 -3.55 15.14
C THR A 308 5.85 -2.07 15.31
N LEU A 309 6.82 -1.22 15.63
CA LEU A 309 6.56 0.21 15.81
C LEU A 309 6.52 0.97 14.48
N GLY A 310 7.07 0.38 13.41
CA GLY A 310 7.07 1.00 12.09
C GLY A 310 7.87 2.31 12.05
N ILE A 311 8.85 2.47 12.96
CA ILE A 311 9.70 3.66 13.03
C ILE A 311 11.17 3.30 13.17
N SER A 312 12.03 4.22 12.76
CA SER A 312 13.47 4.21 13.04
C SER A 312 13.93 5.63 13.33
N ILE A 313 15.13 5.77 13.90
CA ILE A 313 15.70 7.07 14.23
C ILE A 313 17.14 7.15 13.71
N ALA A 314 17.56 8.33 13.28
CA ALA A 314 18.93 8.61 12.92
C ALA A 314 19.42 9.88 13.61
N ARG A 315 20.66 9.86 14.09
CA ARG A 315 21.43 11.07 14.37
C ARG A 315 22.25 11.42 13.14
N ILE A 316 22.32 12.70 12.80
CA ILE A 316 23.21 13.18 11.76
C ILE A 316 24.09 14.31 12.31
N ASP A 317 25.39 14.13 12.17
CA ASP A 317 26.40 15.11 12.55
C ASP A 317 26.96 15.77 11.29
N PHE A 318 27.07 17.10 11.29
CA PHE A 318 27.59 17.90 10.19
C PHE A 318 28.79 18.71 10.64
N ALA A 319 29.90 18.61 9.91
CA ALA A 319 30.98 19.59 9.94
C ALA A 319 30.51 20.92 9.32
N PRO A 320 31.26 22.02 9.49
CA PRO A 320 31.05 23.23 8.70
C PRO A 320 31.07 22.91 7.19
N ASN A 321 30.09 23.41 6.44
CA ASN A 321 29.87 23.06 5.03
C ASN A 321 29.60 21.58 4.75
N GLY A 322 29.22 20.80 5.77
CA GLY A 322 28.84 19.40 5.63
C GLY A 322 27.53 19.22 4.86
N LEU A 323 27.43 18.15 4.09
CA LEU A 323 26.32 17.81 3.23
C LEU A 323 25.94 16.34 3.43
N ASN A 324 24.70 16.10 3.85
CA ASN A 324 24.06 14.81 3.62
C ASN A 324 23.51 14.85 2.17
N PRO A 325 24.12 14.11 1.22
CA PRO A 325 23.87 14.33 -0.20
C PRO A 325 22.44 14.01 -0.62
N PRO A 326 22.00 14.43 -1.82
CA PRO A 326 20.69 14.05 -2.34
C PRO A 326 20.44 12.54 -2.27
N HIS A 327 19.40 12.15 -1.55
CA HIS A 327 19.00 10.77 -1.34
C HIS A 327 17.47 10.64 -1.24
N THR A 328 17.00 9.39 -1.20
CA THR A 328 15.59 9.06 -0.97
C THR A 328 15.44 7.87 -0.03
N HIS A 329 14.34 7.86 0.71
CA HIS A 329 13.87 6.75 1.53
C HIS A 329 12.63 6.16 0.85
N PRO A 330 12.76 5.04 0.11
CA PRO A 330 11.66 4.51 -0.71
C PRO A 330 10.50 3.92 0.10
N ARG A 331 10.67 3.78 1.42
CA ARG A 331 9.68 3.16 2.32
C ARG A 331 9.34 4.02 3.53
N ALA A 332 9.79 5.28 3.58
CA ALA A 332 9.57 6.11 4.75
C ALA A 332 9.49 7.60 4.42
N THR A 333 8.58 8.27 5.11
CA THR A 333 8.65 9.73 5.35
C THR A 333 9.70 9.98 6.42
N GLU A 334 10.43 11.10 6.31
CA GLU A 334 11.43 11.53 7.27
C GLU A 334 10.97 12.83 7.96
N ILE A 335 11.09 12.90 9.29
CA ILE A 335 10.93 14.13 10.07
C ILE A 335 12.24 14.47 10.76
N LEU A 336 12.76 15.66 10.49
CA LEU A 336 14.04 16.14 10.99
C LEU A 336 13.84 17.22 12.04
N THR A 337 14.56 17.15 13.14
CA THR A 337 14.62 18.16 14.20
C THR A 337 16.05 18.63 14.39
N VAL A 338 16.27 19.94 14.34
CA VAL A 338 17.61 20.50 14.58
C VAL A 338 17.87 20.61 16.08
N LEU A 339 18.91 19.93 16.56
CA LEU A 339 19.35 20.01 17.95
C LEU A 339 20.35 21.15 18.15
N GLU A 340 21.31 21.28 17.24
CA GLU A 340 22.38 22.26 17.32
C GLU A 340 22.65 22.88 15.95
N GLY A 341 22.76 24.21 15.91
CA GLY A 341 23.30 24.94 14.77
C GLY A 341 22.31 25.22 13.63
N THR A 342 22.94 25.43 12.46
CA THR A 342 22.42 25.84 11.15
C THR A 342 22.07 24.73 10.15
N LEU A 343 20.84 24.53 9.63
CA LEU A 343 20.69 23.66 8.44
C LEU A 343 19.84 24.23 7.32
N CYS A 344 20.34 24.19 6.10
CA CYS A 344 19.57 24.34 4.88
C CYS A 344 19.11 22.95 4.42
N VAL A 345 17.80 22.75 4.35
CA VAL A 345 17.21 21.48 3.90
C VAL A 345 16.30 21.71 2.71
N GLY A 346 16.06 20.66 1.93
CA GLY A 346 15.01 20.71 0.92
C GLY A 346 14.75 19.39 0.21
N PHE A 347 13.61 19.32 -0.48
CA PHE A 347 13.23 18.20 -1.34
C PHE A 347 12.70 18.70 -2.68
N VAL A 348 12.72 17.82 -3.68
CA VAL A 348 12.19 18.09 -5.02
C VAL A 348 10.99 17.21 -5.32
N THR A 349 9.93 17.80 -5.87
CA THR A 349 8.78 17.04 -6.40
C THR A 349 9.15 16.40 -7.73
N SER A 350 8.58 15.26 -8.08
CA SER A 350 8.71 14.65 -9.41
C SER A 350 7.46 14.92 -10.26
N ASN A 351 7.63 15.64 -11.38
CA ASN A 351 6.58 16.01 -12.34
C ASN A 351 5.40 16.85 -11.79
N PRO A 352 4.82 17.78 -12.56
CA PRO A 352 5.31 18.28 -13.86
C PRO A 352 6.47 19.28 -13.72
N ASP A 353 6.68 19.89 -12.54
CA ASP A 353 7.51 21.11 -12.44
C ASP A 353 8.90 20.90 -11.82
N ASN A 354 9.23 19.70 -11.32
CA ASN A 354 10.51 19.41 -10.65
C ASN A 354 10.90 20.47 -9.59
N LYS A 355 9.91 20.93 -8.82
CA LYS A 355 10.03 22.10 -7.96
C LYS A 355 10.78 21.79 -6.67
N LEU A 356 11.74 22.65 -6.32
CA LEU A 356 12.46 22.63 -5.04
C LEU A 356 11.63 23.31 -3.94
N PHE A 357 11.49 22.63 -2.82
CA PHE A 357 11.01 23.17 -1.55
C PHE A 357 12.18 23.16 -0.57
N ALA A 358 12.64 24.33 -0.14
CA ALA A 358 13.80 24.45 0.73
C ALA A 358 13.60 25.49 1.84
N LYS A 359 14.28 25.29 2.97
CA LYS A 359 14.22 26.17 4.14
C LYS A 359 15.52 26.09 4.94
N VAL A 360 15.91 27.21 5.54
CA VAL A 360 16.93 27.26 6.58
C VAL A 360 16.26 27.09 7.94
N LEU A 361 16.74 26.12 8.71
CA LEU A 361 16.26 25.68 10.01
C LEU A 361 17.28 26.06 11.09
N ASN A 362 16.79 26.52 12.23
CA ASN A 362 17.57 26.80 13.43
C ASN A 362 17.30 25.73 14.49
N THR A 363 18.08 25.73 15.57
CA THR A 363 17.83 24.86 16.74
C THR A 363 16.37 24.91 17.18
N GLY A 364 15.76 23.73 17.31
CA GLY A 364 14.35 23.53 17.68
C GLY A 364 13.39 23.47 16.48
N ASP A 365 13.80 23.90 15.29
CA ASP A 365 12.97 23.81 14.09
C ASP A 365 12.84 22.36 13.61
N VAL A 366 11.67 22.07 13.02
CA VAL A 366 11.31 20.76 12.49
C VAL A 366 10.95 20.86 11.01
N PHE A 367 11.35 19.87 10.22
CA PHE A 367 11.02 19.81 8.79
C PHE A 367 10.69 18.37 8.36
N VAL A 368 9.72 18.21 7.46
CA VAL A 368 9.25 16.89 7.00
C VAL A 368 9.60 16.70 5.52
N PHE A 369 10.20 15.56 5.20
CA PHE A 369 10.46 15.11 3.84
C PHE A 369 9.47 13.99 3.47
N PRO A 370 8.61 14.19 2.45
CA PRO A 370 7.66 13.18 2.03
C PRO A 370 8.34 11.88 1.55
N GLU A 371 7.66 10.76 1.77
CA GLU A 371 8.14 9.44 1.35
C GLU A 371 8.51 9.39 -0.13
N GLY A 372 9.67 8.77 -0.41
CA GLY A 372 10.14 8.51 -1.78
C GLY A 372 10.70 9.72 -2.54
N LEU A 373 10.57 10.94 -2.04
CA LEU A 373 11.11 12.13 -2.72
C LEU A 373 12.61 12.32 -2.47
N ILE A 374 13.31 12.82 -3.49
CA ILE A 374 14.72 13.18 -3.38
C ILE A 374 14.85 14.43 -2.51
N HIS A 375 15.71 14.36 -1.51
CA HIS A 375 15.95 15.46 -0.57
C HIS A 375 17.40 15.49 -0.08
N PHE A 376 17.78 16.60 0.56
CA PHE A 376 19.12 16.84 1.07
C PHE A 376 19.09 17.64 2.38
N GLN A 377 20.19 17.56 3.13
CA GLN A 377 20.46 18.42 4.28
C GLN A 377 21.89 18.96 4.19
N PHE A 378 22.04 20.28 4.31
CA PHE A 378 23.32 20.97 4.16
C PHE A 378 23.53 21.90 5.35
N ASN A 379 24.73 21.92 5.91
CA ASN A 379 25.13 22.87 6.94
C ASN A 379 25.87 24.06 6.29
N PRO A 380 25.21 25.22 6.05
CA PRO A 380 25.85 26.39 5.47
C PRO A 380 26.71 27.19 6.47
N ALA A 381 26.69 26.81 7.75
CA ALA A 381 27.34 27.59 8.80
C ALA A 381 28.83 27.24 8.94
N ALA A 382 29.57 28.19 9.54
CA ALA A 382 30.97 27.98 9.92
C ALA A 382 31.14 27.11 11.17
N SER A 383 30.05 26.81 11.89
CA SER A 383 30.01 25.90 13.03
C SER A 383 29.43 24.54 12.62
N SER A 384 29.72 23.50 13.39
CA SER A 384 29.06 22.20 13.24
C SER A 384 27.55 22.28 13.53
N ALA A 385 26.82 21.27 13.09
CA ALA A 385 25.39 21.12 13.37
C ALA A 385 25.03 19.67 13.68
N VAL A 386 23.99 19.47 14.49
CA VAL A 386 23.49 18.15 14.90
C VAL A 386 21.98 18.11 14.76
N VAL A 387 21.47 17.02 14.20
CA VAL A 387 20.04 16.79 14.01
C VAL A 387 19.65 15.37 14.42
N LEU A 388 18.40 15.21 14.81
CA LEU A 388 17.74 13.92 14.91
C LEU A 388 16.66 13.80 13.84
N SER A 389 16.57 12.61 13.27
CA SER A 389 15.64 12.28 12.21
C SER A 389 14.82 11.06 12.62
N GLY A 390 13.50 11.16 12.56
CA GLY A 390 12.58 10.04 12.72
C GLY A 390 12.05 9.59 11.36
N LEU A 391 12.01 8.30 11.10
CA LEU A 391 11.51 7.75 9.84
C LEU A 391 10.32 6.84 10.09
N SER A 392 9.29 6.94 9.26
CA SER A 392 8.05 6.14 9.35
C SER A 392 8.21 4.69 8.87
N SER A 393 9.41 4.12 9.05
CA SER A 393 9.69 2.70 8.83
C SER A 393 10.81 2.24 9.73
N GLN A 394 10.71 1.01 10.23
CA GLN A 394 11.76 0.32 10.97
C GLN A 394 12.96 -0.07 10.10
N ASN A 395 12.77 -0.06 8.77
CA ASN A 395 13.83 -0.21 7.78
C ASN A 395 13.52 0.68 6.56
N PRO A 396 13.83 1.99 6.65
CA PRO A 396 13.44 2.96 5.63
C PRO A 396 14.12 2.72 4.28
N GLY A 397 15.32 2.11 4.31
CA GLY A 397 16.20 2.01 3.14
C GLY A 397 16.75 3.37 2.75
N VAL A 398 17.90 3.43 2.08
CA VAL A 398 18.47 4.70 1.62
C VAL A 398 19.06 4.51 0.23
N ILE A 399 18.76 5.44 -0.67
CA ILE A 399 19.35 5.48 -2.00
C ILE A 399 19.97 6.86 -2.18
N THR A 400 21.28 6.95 -2.03
CA THR A 400 22.04 8.14 -2.39
C THR A 400 22.19 8.20 -3.90
N ILE A 401 21.66 9.25 -4.53
CA ILE A 401 21.51 9.32 -5.99
C ILE A 401 22.86 9.20 -6.69
N ALA A 402 23.86 9.97 -6.25
CA ALA A 402 25.18 9.95 -6.87
C ALA A 402 25.88 8.57 -6.75
N ASN A 403 25.77 7.92 -5.58
CA ASN A 403 26.37 6.60 -5.38
C ASN A 403 25.66 5.50 -6.18
N ALA A 404 24.32 5.56 -6.28
CA ALA A 404 23.54 4.60 -7.06
C ALA A 404 23.81 4.70 -8.57
N VAL A 405 24.07 5.91 -9.07
CA VAL A 405 24.29 6.19 -10.49
C VAL A 405 25.76 6.02 -10.89
N PHE A 406 26.67 6.68 -10.18
CA PHE A 406 28.09 6.73 -10.54
C PHE A 406 28.96 5.73 -9.76
N GLY A 407 28.48 5.23 -8.62
CA GLY A 407 29.19 4.26 -7.77
C GLY A 407 28.77 2.81 -7.98
N SER A 408 27.91 2.51 -8.96
CA SER A 408 27.35 1.16 -9.15
C SER A 408 28.42 0.10 -9.46
N LYS A 409 28.17 -1.14 -9.02
CA LYS A 409 28.99 -2.31 -9.34
C LYS A 409 28.09 -3.47 -9.82
N PRO A 410 28.19 -3.93 -11.08
CA PRO A 410 29.04 -3.38 -12.16
C PRO A 410 28.66 -1.94 -12.54
N PRO A 411 29.56 -1.19 -13.19
CA PRO A 411 29.29 0.18 -13.61
C PRO A 411 28.19 0.26 -14.67
N ILE A 412 27.35 1.30 -14.59
CA ILE A 412 26.48 1.67 -15.71
C ILE A 412 27.36 2.17 -16.86
N SER A 413 27.01 1.82 -18.10
CA SER A 413 27.73 2.28 -19.29
C SER A 413 27.86 3.81 -19.31
N ASP A 414 29.09 4.24 -19.58
CA ASP A 414 29.46 5.64 -19.86
C ASP A 414 28.56 6.28 -20.90
N GLU A 415 28.21 5.58 -21.98
CA GLU A 415 27.32 6.08 -23.05
C GLU A 415 25.92 6.37 -22.53
N VAL A 416 25.39 5.48 -21.69
CA VAL A 416 24.06 5.59 -21.11
C VAL A 416 24.01 6.81 -20.17
N LEU A 417 25.00 6.94 -19.28
CA LEU A 417 25.06 8.06 -18.35
C LEU A 417 25.36 9.39 -19.05
N ALA A 418 26.25 9.40 -20.04
CA ALA A 418 26.57 10.59 -20.83
C ALA A 418 25.30 11.13 -21.50
N LYS A 419 24.51 10.24 -22.10
CA LYS A 419 23.23 10.62 -22.72
C LYS A 419 22.18 11.03 -21.68
N ALA A 420 22.07 10.31 -20.57
CA ALA A 420 21.06 10.58 -19.53
C ALA A 420 21.31 11.91 -18.80
N PHE A 421 22.56 12.22 -18.49
CA PHE A 421 22.96 13.43 -17.77
C PHE A 421 23.40 14.57 -18.69
N GLN A 422 23.39 14.36 -20.02
CA GLN A 422 23.82 15.34 -21.03
C GLN A 422 25.27 15.80 -20.81
N LEU A 423 26.15 14.84 -20.52
CA LEU A 423 27.58 15.02 -20.29
C LEU A 423 28.38 14.35 -21.40
N ASP A 424 29.64 14.72 -21.55
CA ASP A 424 30.58 13.94 -22.35
C ASP A 424 31.04 12.68 -21.57
N LYS A 425 31.49 11.66 -22.31
CA LYS A 425 31.96 10.40 -21.73
C LYS A 425 33.11 10.59 -20.75
N SER A 426 34.07 11.48 -21.04
CA SER A 426 35.23 11.68 -20.19
C SER A 426 34.86 12.27 -18.83
N THR A 427 33.84 13.13 -18.79
CA THR A 427 33.25 13.62 -17.54
C THR A 427 32.57 12.50 -16.77
N VAL A 428 31.84 11.61 -17.44
CA VAL A 428 31.20 10.45 -16.78
C VAL A 428 32.25 9.50 -16.21
N ASP A 429 33.28 9.16 -16.98
CA ASP A 429 34.39 8.31 -16.53
C ASP A 429 35.08 8.93 -15.31
N TRP A 430 35.32 10.25 -15.36
CA TRP A 430 35.88 10.98 -14.22
C TRP A 430 34.97 10.93 -12.99
N LEU A 431 33.67 11.16 -13.15
CA LEU A 431 32.68 11.08 -12.06
C LEU A 431 32.65 9.69 -11.45
N GLN A 432 32.54 8.63 -12.27
CA GLN A 432 32.56 7.24 -11.83
C GLN A 432 33.85 6.90 -11.07
N ALA A 433 35.00 7.37 -11.56
CA ALA A 433 36.29 7.19 -10.87
C ALA A 433 36.31 7.82 -9.47
N GLN A 434 35.58 8.93 -9.22
CA GLN A 434 35.52 9.54 -7.88
C GLN A 434 34.86 8.64 -6.81
N PHE A 435 34.03 7.68 -7.23
CA PHE A 435 33.33 6.74 -6.35
C PHE A 435 34.04 5.39 -6.22
N TRP A 436 34.99 5.08 -7.11
CA TRP A 436 35.73 3.81 -7.10
C TRP A 436 37.17 3.96 -6.61
N VAL A 437 37.75 5.15 -6.70
CA VAL A 437 39.10 5.44 -6.17
C VAL A 437 38.94 5.95 -4.74
N ASN A 438 39.35 5.10 -3.77
CA ASN A 438 39.31 5.32 -2.32
C ASN A 438 37.90 5.32 -1.69
N ASN A 439 37.19 4.20 -1.82
CA ASN A 439 36.22 3.72 -0.84
C ASN A 439 36.69 2.39 -0.26
#